data_AF-A0AAD6WSK3-F1
#
_entry.id   AF-A0AAD6WSK3-F1
#
_cell.length_a   1.000
_cell.length_b   1.000
_cell.length_c   1.000
_cell.angle_alpha   90.00
_cell.angle_beta   90.00
_cell.angle_gamma   90.00
#
_symmetry.space_group_name_H-M   'P 1'
#
loop_
_entity.id
_entity.type
_entity.pdbx_description
1 polymer ?
#
loop_
_entity_poly.entity_id
_entity_poly.type
_entity_poly.pdbx_seq_one_letter_code
_entity_poly.pdbx_strand_id
1 'polypeptide(L)'
;SIKTKQGEVDFLDNALSPAKLLEELQPLIELRGAEIITRMKVPVFGPDAQGTTILLRWQENPAAKALGMQVLEDAVVYAFRVISITESLVIKSELKFHKKKALSVQADVEMADATRPGPSMQSLIDKAVS
;
A
#
# COMPACT_ATOMS: atom_id res chain seq x y z
N SER A 1 5.96 22.76 14.52
CA SER A 1 7.37 22.58 14.11
C SER A 1 7.41 21.58 12.96
N ILE A 2 8.06 21.89 11.84
CA ILE A 2 8.09 21.05 10.62
C ILE A 2 8.61 19.63 10.92
N LYS A 3 9.58 19.50 11.85
CA LYS A 3 10.12 18.21 12.30
C LYS A 3 9.09 17.27 12.93
N THR A 4 8.11 17.81 13.68
CA THR A 4 7.07 17.00 14.31
C THR A 4 6.13 16.40 13.27
N LYS A 5 5.78 17.19 12.24
CA LYS A 5 4.94 16.72 11.13
C LYS A 5 5.66 15.70 10.25
N GLN A 6 6.97 15.87 10.05
CA GLN A 6 7.77 14.87 9.33
C GLN A 6 7.81 13.54 10.09
N GLY A 7 8.00 13.57 11.42
CA GLY A 7 7.98 12.37 12.24
C GLY A 7 6.63 11.65 12.25
N GLU A 8 5.51 12.37 12.14
CA GLU A 8 4.18 11.77 11.98
C GLU A 8 4.03 11.09 10.61
N VAL A 9 4.51 11.71 9.53
CA VAL A 9 4.50 11.11 8.19
C VAL A 9 5.36 9.84 8.17
N ASP A 10 6.59 9.92 8.69
CA ASP A 10 7.50 8.78 8.74
C ASP A 10 6.93 7.64 9.61
N PHE A 11 6.17 7.96 10.68
CA PHE A 11 5.48 6.96 11.49
C PHE A 11 4.36 6.25 10.71
N LEU A 12 3.55 7.01 9.96
CA LEU A 12 2.48 6.47 9.13
C LEU A 12 3.02 5.63 7.97
N ASP A 13 4.09 6.09 7.31
CA ASP A 13 4.76 5.33 6.24
C ASP A 13 5.37 4.03 6.78
N ASN A 14 5.96 4.07 7.99
CA ASN A 14 6.48 2.87 8.63
C ASN A 14 5.39 1.88 9.04
N ALA A 15 4.19 2.34 9.40
CA ALA A 15 3.05 1.48 9.71
C ALA A 15 2.60 0.64 8.51
N LEU A 16 2.87 1.11 7.28
CA LEU A 16 2.53 0.44 6.02
C LEU A 16 3.72 -0.33 5.42
N SER A 17 4.83 -0.42 6.14
CA SER A 17 6.00 -1.15 5.70
C SER A 17 5.73 -2.67 5.64
N PRO A 18 6.39 -3.40 4.72
CA PRO A 18 6.28 -4.86 4.67
C PRO A 18 6.66 -5.55 5.99
N ALA A 19 7.56 -4.95 6.77
CA ALA A 19 7.94 -5.45 8.08
C ALA A 19 6.79 -5.38 9.09
N LYS A 20 6.03 -4.28 9.11
CA LYS A 20 4.84 -4.16 9.96
C LYS A 20 3.72 -5.09 9.53
N LEU A 21 3.50 -5.23 8.22
CA LEU A 21 2.55 -6.21 7.70
C LEU A 21 2.93 -7.64 8.09
N LEU A 22 4.22 -7.97 8.10
CA LEU A 22 4.70 -9.26 8.59
C LEU A 22 4.40 -9.45 10.08
N GLU A 23 4.71 -8.46 10.93
CA GLU A 23 4.43 -8.50 12.37
C GLU A 23 2.94 -8.75 12.66
N GLU A 24 2.04 -8.17 11.86
CA GLU A 24 0.59 -8.34 12.02
C GLU A 24 0.06 -9.67 11.45
N LEU A 25 0.54 -10.09 10.28
CA LEU A 25 0.03 -11.27 9.57
C LEU A 25 0.62 -12.58 10.08
N GLN A 26 1.88 -12.57 10.53
CA GLN A 26 2.59 -13.74 11.04
C GLN A 26 1.79 -14.50 12.12
N PRO A 27 1.32 -13.87 13.22
CA PRO A 27 0.61 -14.60 14.27
C PRO A 27 -0.69 -15.25 13.78
N LEU A 28 -1.39 -14.63 12.83
CA LEU A 28 -2.62 -15.17 12.25
C LEU A 28 -2.35 -16.42 11.41
N ILE A 29 -1.29 -16.37 10.62
CA ILE A 29 -0.88 -17.47 9.74
C ILE A 29 -0.27 -18.61 10.55
N GLU A 30 0.51 -18.32 11.58
CA GLU A 30 1.06 -19.33 12.49
C GLU A 30 -0.04 -20.06 13.27
N LEU A 31 -1.02 -19.33 13.80
CA LEU A 31 -2.16 -19.93 14.51
C LEU A 31 -2.89 -20.94 13.61
N ARG A 32 -3.26 -20.51 12.40
CA ARG A 32 -3.98 -21.37 11.46
C ARG A 32 -3.10 -22.48 10.90
N GLY A 33 -1.81 -22.20 10.68
CA GLY A 33 -0.82 -23.15 10.22
C GLY A 33 -0.66 -24.32 11.20
N ALA A 34 -0.59 -24.03 12.50
CA ALA A 34 -0.50 -25.05 13.55
C ALA A 34 -1.71 -26.00 13.56
N GLU A 35 -2.92 -25.47 13.36
CA GLU A 35 -4.14 -26.27 13.26
C GLU A 35 -4.10 -27.21 12.04
N ILE A 36 -3.65 -26.71 10.88
CA ILE A 36 -3.56 -27.49 9.65
C ILE A 36 -2.49 -28.57 9.75
N ILE A 37 -1.30 -28.24 10.26
CA ILE A 37 -0.20 -29.20 10.46
C ILE A 37 -0.63 -30.33 11.39
N THR A 38 -1.39 -29.99 12.44
CA THR A 38 -1.95 -30.99 13.37
C THR A 38 -2.95 -31.92 12.69
N ARG A 39 -3.81 -31.39 11.81
CA ARG A 39 -4.82 -32.17 11.08
C ARG A 39 -4.24 -33.02 9.95
N MET A 40 -3.15 -32.58 9.35
CA MET A 40 -2.58 -33.19 8.14
C MET A 40 -1.41 -34.14 8.43
N LYS A 41 -1.27 -34.67 9.64
CA LYS A 41 -0.20 -35.63 9.97
C LYS A 41 -0.21 -36.82 9.00
N VAL A 42 0.99 -37.27 8.64
CA VAL A 42 1.19 -38.36 7.67
C VAL A 42 1.75 -39.58 8.42
N PRO A 43 1.24 -40.79 8.14
CA PRO A 43 1.79 -42.00 8.73
C PRO A 43 3.18 -42.31 8.15
N VAL A 44 4.11 -42.66 9.03
CA VAL A 44 5.45 -43.14 8.68
C VAL A 44 5.46 -44.65 8.83
N PHE A 45 5.75 -45.33 7.73
CA PHE A 45 5.89 -46.77 7.70
C PHE A 45 7.37 -47.16 7.71
N GLY A 46 7.69 -48.27 8.36
CA GLY A 46 9.02 -48.85 8.32
C GLY A 46 9.01 -50.33 8.68
N PRO A 47 10.14 -51.02 8.49
CA PRO A 47 10.22 -52.45 8.73
C PRO A 47 10.26 -52.76 10.24
N ASP A 48 9.50 -53.76 10.65
CA ASP A 48 9.63 -54.44 11.94
C ASP A 48 10.87 -55.37 11.94
N ALA A 49 11.25 -55.90 13.10
CA ALA A 49 12.35 -56.86 13.29
C ALA A 49 12.25 -58.12 12.40
N GLN A 50 11.07 -58.40 11.84
CA GLN A 50 10.81 -59.52 10.93
C GLN A 50 10.69 -59.10 9.45
N GLY A 51 11.02 -57.85 9.11
CA GLY A 51 10.99 -57.32 7.75
C GLY A 51 9.59 -56.96 7.23
N THR A 52 8.56 -57.01 8.08
CA THR A 52 7.19 -56.63 7.70
C THR A 52 7.00 -55.14 7.90
N THR A 53 6.38 -54.45 6.93
CA THR A 53 6.09 -53.01 7.02
C THR A 53 5.00 -52.75 8.04
N ILE A 54 5.33 -52.03 9.11
CA ILE A 54 4.39 -51.60 10.14
C ILE A 54 4.30 -50.07 10.20
N LEU A 55 3.17 -49.58 10.70
CA LEU A 55 3.01 -48.16 11.03
C LEU A 55 3.89 -47.83 12.25
N LEU A 56 4.92 -47.02 12.07
CA LEU A 56 5.83 -46.64 13.16
C LEU A 56 5.31 -45.46 13.98
N ARG A 57 4.86 -44.40 13.30
CA ARG A 57 4.38 -43.17 13.96
C ARG A 57 3.61 -42.27 12.99
N TRP A 58 2.91 -41.30 13.54
CA TRP A 58 2.38 -40.16 12.80
C TRP A 58 3.37 -38.99 12.90
N GLN A 59 3.80 -38.46 11.76
CA GLN A 59 4.68 -37.30 11.71
C GLN A 59 3.96 -36.08 11.13
N GLU A 60 4.47 -34.89 11.44
CA GLU A 60 4.02 -33.66 10.80
C GLU A 60 4.30 -33.70 9.29
N ASN A 61 3.37 -33.18 8.51
CA ASN A 61 3.50 -33.13 7.07
C ASN A 61 4.46 -32.00 6.67
N PRO A 62 5.65 -32.30 6.13
CA PRO A 62 6.60 -31.27 5.71
C PRO A 62 6.03 -30.38 4.60
N ALA A 63 5.15 -30.91 3.75
CA ALA A 63 4.47 -30.13 2.72
C ALA A 63 3.48 -29.12 3.31
N ALA A 64 2.77 -29.48 4.38
CA ALA A 64 1.86 -28.55 5.06
C ALA A 64 2.63 -27.41 5.73
N LYS A 65 3.81 -27.70 6.30
CA LYS A 65 4.70 -26.68 6.85
C LYS A 65 5.25 -25.75 5.77
N ALA A 66 5.71 -26.29 4.65
CA ALA A 66 6.19 -25.50 3.52
C ALA A 66 5.08 -24.58 2.95
N LEU A 67 3.86 -25.10 2.85
CA LEU A 67 2.71 -24.32 2.39
C LEU A 67 2.39 -23.17 3.35
N GLY A 68 2.50 -23.37 4.66
CA GLY A 68 2.33 -22.31 5.65
C GLY A 68 3.33 -21.16 5.46
N MET A 69 4.59 -21.48 5.16
CA MET A 69 5.61 -20.48 4.85
C MET A 69 5.31 -19.73 3.55
N GLN A 70 4.88 -20.43 2.50
CA GLN A 70 4.49 -19.80 1.24
C GLN A 70 3.33 -18.83 1.42
N VAL A 71 2.32 -19.22 2.20
CA VAL A 71 1.16 -18.35 2.51
C VAL A 71 1.60 -17.09 3.25
N LEU A 72 2.57 -17.21 4.18
CA LEU A 72 3.12 -16.05 4.88
C LEU A 72 3.80 -15.07 3.92
N GLU A 73 4.66 -15.58 3.03
CA GLU A 73 5.36 -14.76 2.03
C GLU A 73 4.38 -14.07 1.08
N ASP A 74 3.41 -14.82 0.56
CA ASP A 74 2.43 -14.30 -0.40
C ASP A 74 1.49 -13.27 0.25
N ALA A 75 0.98 -13.54 1.46
CA ALA A 75 0.02 -12.68 2.13
C ALA A 75 0.57 -11.27 2.38
N VAL A 76 1.83 -11.18 2.81
CA VAL A 76 2.50 -9.89 3.05
C VAL A 76 2.63 -9.09 1.74
N VAL A 77 3.05 -9.74 0.65
CA VAL A 77 3.20 -9.10 -0.66
C VAL A 77 1.85 -8.66 -1.22
N TYR A 78 0.81 -9.49 -1.11
CA TYR A 78 -0.53 -9.14 -1.55
C TYR A 78 -1.11 -7.97 -0.74
N ALA A 79 -0.97 -7.99 0.59
CA ALA A 79 -1.42 -6.90 1.45
C ALA A 79 -0.75 -5.58 1.08
N PHE A 80 0.58 -5.59 0.93
CA PHE A 80 1.35 -4.41 0.53
C PHE A 80 0.91 -3.87 -0.83
N ARG A 81 0.63 -4.76 -1.79
CA ARG A 81 0.17 -4.37 -3.13
C ARG A 81 -1.21 -3.72 -3.10
N VAL A 82 -2.14 -4.21 -2.29
CA VAL A 82 -3.47 -3.60 -2.12
C VAL A 82 -3.31 -2.18 -1.60
N ILE A 83 -2.53 -1.99 -0.53
CA ILE A 83 -2.25 -0.68 0.07
C ILE A 83 -1.69 0.29 -0.98
N SER A 84 -0.61 -0.11 -1.65
CA SER A 84 0.07 0.72 -2.65
C SER A 84 -0.86 1.17 -3.79
N ILE A 85 -1.75 0.29 -4.26
CA ILE A 85 -2.72 0.62 -5.31
C ILE A 85 -3.75 1.62 -4.78
N THR A 86 -4.27 1.40 -3.58
CA THR A 86 -5.28 2.31 -3.00
C THR A 86 -4.72 3.71 -2.77
N GLU A 87 -3.52 3.84 -2.22
CA GLU A 87 -2.85 5.13 -2.03
C GLU A 87 -2.57 5.83 -3.35
N SER A 88 -2.07 5.08 -4.34
CA SER A 88 -1.83 5.62 -5.68
C SER A 88 -3.11 6.18 -6.31
N LEU A 89 -4.27 5.57 -6.04
CA LEU A 89 -5.55 6.07 -6.54
C LEU A 89 -5.99 7.35 -5.81
N VAL A 90 -5.83 7.38 -4.48
CA VAL A 90 -6.12 8.58 -3.67
C VAL A 90 -5.26 9.75 -4.13
N ILE A 91 -3.94 9.56 -4.22
CA ILE A 91 -2.98 10.58 -4.66
C ILE A 91 -3.34 11.08 -6.07
N LYS A 92 -3.69 10.18 -7.00
CA LYS A 92 -4.11 10.58 -8.36
C LYS A 92 -5.38 11.43 -8.34
N SER A 93 -6.33 11.14 -7.45
CA SER A 93 -7.58 11.90 -7.33
C SER A 93 -7.32 13.31 -6.77
N GLU A 94 -6.48 13.42 -5.74
CA GLU A 94 -6.08 14.68 -5.13
C GLU A 94 -5.30 15.56 -6.11
N LEU A 95 -4.33 14.98 -6.83
CA LEU A 95 -3.57 15.70 -7.86
C LEU A 95 -4.49 16.23 -8.96
N LYS A 96 -5.50 15.46 -9.38
CA LYS A 96 -6.51 15.94 -10.35
C LYS A 96 -7.32 17.09 -9.79
N PHE A 97 -7.76 17.00 -8.53
CA PHE A 97 -8.49 18.07 -7.86
C PHE A 97 -7.66 19.36 -7.77
N HIS A 98 -6.42 19.26 -7.29
CA HIS A 98 -5.51 20.40 -7.19
C HIS A 98 -5.20 21.03 -8.56
N LYS A 99 -4.97 20.22 -9.61
CA LYS A 99 -4.78 20.74 -10.97
C LYS A 99 -6.01 21.48 -11.49
N LYS A 100 -7.22 20.94 -11.28
CA LYS A 100 -8.46 21.62 -11.66
C LYS A 100 -8.64 22.93 -10.92
N LYS A 101 -8.36 22.96 -9.61
CA LYS A 101 -8.43 24.17 -8.80
C LYS A 101 -7.41 25.22 -9.28
N ALA A 102 -6.17 24.82 -9.55
CA ALA A 102 -5.14 25.72 -10.06
C ALA A 102 -5.50 26.30 -11.43
N LEU A 103 -6.04 25.48 -12.33
CA LEU A 103 -6.49 25.92 -13.65
C LEU A 103 -7.65 26.93 -13.55
N SER A 104 -8.62 26.69 -12.65
CA SER A 104 -9.72 27.64 -12.42
C SER A 104 -9.19 29.00 -11.95
N VAL A 105 -8.27 29.00 -10.98
CA VAL A 105 -7.66 30.23 -10.47
C VAL A 105 -6.90 30.96 -11.57
N GLN A 106 -6.16 30.23 -12.41
CA GLN A 106 -5.44 30.83 -13.53
C GLN A 106 -6.40 31.46 -14.55
N ALA A 107 -7.49 30.77 -14.90
CA ALA A 107 -8.50 31.30 -15.81
C ALA A 107 -9.19 32.55 -15.26
N ASP A 108 -9.48 32.59 -13.96
CA ASP A 108 -10.06 33.77 -13.30
C ASP A 108 -9.09 34.97 -13.37
N VAL A 109 -7.79 34.74 -13.22
CA VAL A 109 -6.76 35.79 -13.36
C VAL A 109 -6.67 36.29 -14.81
N GLU A 110 -6.67 35.39 -15.80
CA GLU A 110 -6.61 35.77 -17.23
C GLU A 110 -7.87 36.53 -17.68
N MET A 111 -9.05 36.13 -17.20
CA MET A 111 -10.31 36.85 -17.43
C MET A 111 -10.33 38.22 -16.73
N ALA A 112 -9.80 38.32 -15.52
CA ALA A 112 -9.65 39.59 -14.81
C ALA A 112 -8.70 40.55 -15.55
N ASP A 113 -7.62 40.05 -16.14
CA ASP A 113 -6.73 40.86 -17.00
C ASP A 113 -7.40 41.25 -18.32
N ALA A 114 -8.15 40.36 -18.95
CA ALA A 114 -8.85 40.63 -20.20
C ALA A 114 -10.01 41.63 -20.06
N THR A 115 -10.60 41.73 -18.86
CA THR A 115 -11.70 42.66 -18.55
C THR A 115 -11.23 43.98 -17.95
N ARG A 116 -9.93 44.18 -17.75
CA ARG A 116 -9.41 45.51 -17.39
C ARG A 116 -9.71 46.47 -18.53
N PRO A 117 -10.38 47.61 -18.25
CA PRO A 117 -10.56 48.63 -19.26
C PRO A 117 -9.19 49.08 -19.74
N GLY A 118 -8.91 48.88 -21.03
CA GLY A 118 -7.72 49.43 -21.67
C GLY A 118 -7.68 50.95 -21.50
N PRO A 119 -6.49 51.58 -21.52
CA PRO A 119 -6.39 53.03 -21.36
C PRO A 119 -7.34 53.69 -22.35
N SER A 120 -8.26 54.51 -21.84
CA SER A 120 -9.21 55.19 -22.71
C SER A 120 -8.39 55.96 -23.75
N MET A 121 -8.80 55.92 -25.02
CA MET A 121 -8.11 56.63 -26.10
C MET A 121 -7.90 58.12 -25.73
N GLN A 122 -8.82 58.67 -24.93
CA GLN A 122 -8.69 60.00 -24.33
C GLN A 122 -7.42 60.19 -23.49
N SER A 123 -7.07 59.24 -22.63
CA SER A 123 -5.86 59.31 -21.79
C SER A 123 -4.55 59.20 -22.58
N LEU A 124 -4.58 58.51 -23.73
CA LEU A 124 -3.44 58.43 -24.64
C LEU A 124 -3.25 59.73 -25.44
N ILE A 125 -4.36 60.38 -25.81
CA ILE A 125 -4.36 61.68 -26.49
C ILE A 125 -3.88 62.78 -25.51
N ASP A 126 -4.38 62.82 -24.28
CA ASP A 126 -3.97 63.82 -23.29
C ASP A 126 -2.48 63.73 -22.92
N LYS A 127 -1.89 62.53 -22.97
CA LYS A 127 -0.46 62.32 -22.72
C LYS A 127 0.44 62.66 -23.92
N ALA A 128 -0.13 62.73 -25.12
CA ALA A 128 0.59 63.09 -26.35
C ALA A 128 0.56 64.59 -26.67
N VAL A 129 -0.34 65.34 -26.01
CA VAL A 129 -0.53 66.79 -26.19
C VAL A 129 0.15 67.61 -25.07
N SER A 130 0.72 66.95 -24.07
CA SER A 130 1.56 67.57 -23.03
C SER A 130 3.05 67.37 -23.29
#